data_AF-A0A022QG16-F1
#
_entry.id   AF-A0A022QG16-F1
#
_cell.length_a   1.000
_cell.length_b   1.000
_cell.length_c   1.000
_cell.angle_alpha   90.00
_cell.angle_beta   90.00
_cell.angle_gamma   90.00
#
_symmetry.space_group_name_H-M   'P 1'
#
loop_
_entity.id
_entity.type
_entity.pdbx_description
1 polymer ?
#
loop_
_entity_poly.entity_id
_entity_poly.type
_entity_poly.pdbx_seq_one_letter_code
_entity_poly.pdbx_strand_id
1 'polypeptide(L)'
;MVKYAAIARGEAEIYMRFARSGYKEKIWDHAAGVLLVIEAGGVVTDAGGCQLDFSRGIYQEGIDRGIIACSGSKLHEKIIGAVYASWESSNL
;
A
#
# COMPACT_ATOMS: atom_id res chain seq x y z
N MET A 1 2.36 9.09 8.51
CA MET A 1 3.73 8.72 8.91
C MET A 1 3.80 7.60 9.95
N VAL A 2 3.19 7.72 11.14
CA VAL A 2 3.35 6.73 12.25
C VAL A 2 3.00 5.28 11.85
N LYS A 3 1.97 5.07 11.01
CA LYS A 3 1.57 3.73 10.55
C LYS A 3 2.66 3.01 9.76
N TYR A 4 3.35 3.72 8.88
CA TYR A 4 4.50 3.17 8.13
C TYR A 4 5.69 2.91 9.05
N ALA A 5 5.96 3.84 9.97
CA ALA A 5 7.04 3.68 10.94
C ALA A 5 6.83 2.48 11.88
N ALA A 6 5.59 2.19 12.27
CA ALA A 6 5.26 1.01 13.06
C ALA A 6 5.62 -0.27 12.32
N ILE A 7 5.38 -0.35 11.00
CA ILE A 7 5.82 -1.49 10.18
C ILE A 7 7.34 -1.56 10.10
N ALA A 8 7.99 -0.45 9.76
CA ALA A 8 9.45 -0.40 9.64
C ALA A 8 10.19 -0.77 10.95
N ARG A 9 9.56 -0.51 12.11
CA ARG A 9 10.08 -0.89 13.43
C ARG A 9 9.69 -2.30 13.89
N GLY A 10 8.90 -3.04 13.10
CA GLY A 10 8.40 -4.36 13.48
C GLY A 10 7.31 -4.34 14.56
N GLU A 11 6.66 -3.21 14.80
CA GLU A 11 5.55 -3.06 15.75
C GLU A 11 4.17 -3.32 15.11
N ALA A 12 4.12 -3.39 13.77
CA ALA A 12 2.94 -3.76 13.00
C ALA A 12 3.36 -4.56 11.76
N GLU A 13 2.49 -5.45 11.28
CA GLU A 13 2.80 -6.27 10.10
C GLU A 13 2.16 -5.74 8.81
N ILE A 14 1.02 -5.04 8.91
CA ILE A 14 0.21 -4.66 7.74
C ILE A 14 -0.41 -3.28 7.95
N TYR A 15 -0.39 -2.47 6.88
CA TYR A 15 -1.19 -1.28 6.72
C TYR A 15 -1.86 -1.32 5.34
N MET A 16 -3.18 -1.23 5.32
CA MET A 16 -3.97 -1.16 4.09
C MET A 16 -4.82 0.10 4.09
N ARG A 17 -4.92 0.75 2.92
CA ARG A 17 -5.76 1.92 2.71
C ARG A 17 -6.49 1.80 1.38
N PHE A 18 -7.79 1.57 1.45
CA PHE A 18 -8.71 1.59 0.31
C PHE A 18 -9.52 2.88 0.38
N ALA A 19 -9.25 3.80 -0.54
CA ALA A 19 -9.94 5.08 -0.56
C ALA A 19 -11.32 4.96 -1.21
N ARG A 20 -12.22 5.89 -0.89
CA ARG A 20 -13.51 6.00 -1.60
C ARG A 20 -13.28 6.43 -3.05
N SER A 21 -14.17 6.02 -3.94
CA SER A 21 -14.14 6.45 -5.35
C SER A 21 -14.08 7.99 -5.46
N GLY A 22 -13.23 8.48 -6.37
CA GLY A 22 -12.98 9.90 -6.60
C GLY A 22 -11.94 10.54 -5.67
N TYR A 23 -11.53 9.89 -4.58
CA TYR A 23 -10.45 10.39 -3.73
C TYR A 23 -9.08 10.06 -4.34
N LYS A 24 -8.19 11.06 -4.42
CA LYS A 24 -6.81 10.90 -4.84
C LYS A 24 -5.86 11.07 -3.66
N GLU A 25 -5.04 10.07 -3.39
CA GLU A 25 -3.98 10.16 -2.39
C GLU A 25 -2.95 11.22 -2.78
N LYS A 26 -2.41 11.92 -1.78
CA LYS A 26 -1.37 12.93 -1.97
C LYS A 26 -0.01 12.31 -1.70
N ILE A 27 0.99 12.63 -2.55
CA ILE A 27 2.30 11.97 -2.46
C ILE A 27 2.97 12.17 -1.10
N TRP A 28 2.79 13.33 -0.46
CA TRP A 28 3.43 13.67 0.81
C TRP A 28 2.89 12.87 2.00
N ASP A 29 1.71 12.29 1.88
CA ASP A 29 1.13 11.42 2.92
C ASP A 29 1.81 10.04 2.95
N HIS A 30 2.50 9.67 1.87
CA HIS A 30 2.98 8.31 1.61
C HIS A 30 4.48 8.20 1.35
N ALA A 31 5.06 9.07 0.52
CA ALA A 31 6.42 8.91 -0.03
C ALA A 31 7.50 8.58 1.02
N ALA A 32 7.60 9.37 2.09
CA ALA A 32 8.59 9.12 3.13
C ALA A 32 8.30 7.82 3.92
N GLY A 33 7.03 7.48 4.15
CA GLY A 33 6.65 6.23 4.80
C GLY A 33 6.96 5.00 3.95
N VAL A 34 6.78 5.12 2.63
CA VAL A 34 7.11 4.05 1.68
C VAL A 34 8.61 3.76 1.70
N LEU A 35 9.44 4.79 1.61
CA LEU A 35 10.89 4.63 1.68
C LEU A 35 11.31 3.94 2.98
N LEU A 36 10.76 4.35 4.13
CA LEU A 36 11.08 3.74 5.42
C LEU A 36 10.75 2.24 5.47
N VAL A 37 9.58 1.84 4.95
CA VAL A 37 9.18 0.42 4.96
C VAL A 37 10.07 -0.39 4.02
N ILE A 38 10.40 0.13 2.83
CA ILE A 38 11.26 -0.56 1.87
C ILE A 38 12.67 -0.75 2.44
N GLU A 39 13.27 0.30 3.01
CA GLU A 39 14.61 0.23 3.62
C GLU A 39 14.65 -0.70 4.85
N ALA A 40 13.52 -0.90 5.52
CA ALA A 40 13.39 -1.88 6.60
C ALA A 40 13.16 -3.33 6.09
N GLY A 41 13.16 -3.57 4.78
CA GLY A 41 12.94 -4.88 4.16
C GLY A 41 11.47 -5.25 3.95
N GLY A 42 10.54 -4.32 4.20
CA GLY A 42 9.13 -4.48 3.90
C GLY A 42 8.78 -4.23 2.43
N VAL A 43 7.49 -4.39 2.11
CA VAL A 43 6.97 -4.23 0.76
C VAL A 43 5.83 -3.22 0.76
N VAL A 44 5.84 -2.31 -0.23
CA VAL A 44 4.75 -1.35 -0.44
C VAL A 44 4.34 -1.35 -1.92
N THR A 45 3.05 -1.55 -2.18
CA THR A 45 2.46 -1.55 -3.51
C THR A 45 1.07 -0.93 -3.48
N ASP A 46 0.46 -0.75 -4.64
CA ASP A 46 -0.99 -0.69 -4.73
C ASP A 46 -1.65 -2.06 -4.47
N ALA A 47 -2.97 -2.15 -4.54
CA ALA A 47 -3.69 -3.40 -4.29
C ALA A 47 -3.68 -4.38 -5.48
N GLY A 48 -3.11 -3.96 -6.62
CA GLY A 48 -2.78 -4.82 -7.76
C GLY A 48 -1.37 -5.43 -7.67
N GLY A 49 -0.56 -5.01 -6.69
CA GLY A 49 0.82 -5.47 -6.50
C GLY A 49 1.86 -4.63 -7.24
N CYS A 50 1.49 -3.50 -7.83
CA CYS A 50 2.40 -2.60 -8.53
C CYS A 50 3.04 -1.59 -7.57
N GLN A 51 4.32 -1.27 -7.80
CA GLN A 51 4.99 -0.22 -7.02
C GLN A 51 4.36 1.16 -7.25
N LEU A 52 4.37 1.99 -6.21
CA LEU A 52 3.88 3.36 -6.30
C LEU A 52 4.88 4.26 -7.05
N ASP A 53 4.38 4.99 -8.05
CA ASP A 53 5.16 5.98 -8.80
C ASP A 53 4.92 7.40 -8.27
N PHE A 54 5.92 7.98 -7.62
CA PHE A 54 5.86 9.33 -7.05
C PHE A 54 6.31 10.43 -8.04
N SER A 55 6.59 10.11 -9.31
CA SER A 55 7.11 11.06 -10.30
C SER A 55 6.05 11.87 -11.06
N ARG A 56 4.75 11.59 -10.83
CA ARG A 56 3.64 12.04 -11.69
C ARG A 56 2.91 13.30 -11.20
N GLY A 57 3.50 14.05 -10.27
CA GLY A 57 2.93 15.27 -9.69
C GLY A 57 2.50 15.08 -8.24
N ILE A 58 1.56 15.91 -7.76
CA ILE A 58 1.22 15.98 -6.33
C ILE A 58 0.28 14.87 -5.85
N TYR A 59 -0.38 14.18 -6.78
CA TYR A 59 -1.29 13.08 -6.49
C TYR A 59 -0.68 11.76 -6.93
N GLN A 60 -1.02 10.70 -6.20
CA GLN A 60 -0.67 9.35 -6.58
C GLN A 60 -1.63 8.88 -7.69
N GLU A 61 -1.14 8.86 -8.92
CA GLU A 61 -1.93 8.52 -10.11
C GLU A 61 -1.86 7.01 -10.41
N GLY A 62 -2.96 6.45 -10.93
CA GLY A 62 -2.99 5.07 -11.41
C GLY A 62 -2.95 3.99 -10.34
N ILE A 63 -3.34 4.29 -9.09
CA ILE A 63 -3.47 3.28 -8.03
C ILE A 63 -4.60 2.30 -8.38
N ASP A 64 -4.32 1.00 -8.39
CA ASP A 64 -5.35 -0.03 -8.35
C ASP A 64 -5.91 -0.20 -6.93
N ARG A 65 -7.17 0.22 -6.73
CA ARG A 65 -8.02 0.10 -5.50
C ARG A 65 -7.51 0.76 -4.22
N GLY A 66 -6.24 0.63 -3.86
CA GLY A 66 -5.69 1.11 -2.59
C GLY A 66 -4.19 0.92 -2.46
N ILE A 67 -3.63 1.32 -1.31
CA ILE A 67 -2.21 1.18 -0.97
C ILE A 67 -2.06 0.11 0.12
N ILE A 68 -1.06 -0.75 -0.05
CA ILE A 68 -0.72 -1.84 0.86
C ILE A 68 0.74 -1.70 1.24
N ALA A 69 1.02 -1.71 2.55
CA ALA A 69 2.36 -1.82 3.09
C ALA A 69 2.41 -2.98 4.09
N CYS A 70 3.46 -3.79 4.05
CA CYS A 70 3.63 -4.90 4.98
C CYS A 70 5.10 -5.25 5.24
N SER A 71 5.34 -6.05 6.27
CA SER A 71 6.67 -6.39 6.77
C SER A 71 7.50 -7.31 5.85
N GLY A 72 6.94 -7.90 4.80
CA GLY A 72 7.72 -8.73 3.87
C GLY A 72 6.93 -9.38 2.72
N SER A 73 7.66 -9.88 1.73
CA SER A 73 7.12 -10.39 0.46
C SER A 73 6.16 -11.57 0.59
N LYS A 74 6.48 -12.57 1.42
CA LYS A 74 5.61 -13.73 1.63
C LYS A 74 4.25 -13.35 2.21
N LEU A 75 4.22 -12.33 3.06
CA LEU A 75 2.97 -11.80 3.61
C LEU A 75 2.24 -10.97 2.55
N HIS A 76 2.97 -10.14 1.81
CA HIS A 76 2.45 -9.37 0.69
C HIS A 76 1.69 -10.22 -0.34
N GLU A 77 2.27 -11.33 -0.78
CA GLU A 77 1.65 -12.27 -1.74
C GLU A 77 0.29 -12.78 -1.24
N LYS A 78 0.22 -13.16 0.05
CA LYS A 78 -1.03 -13.61 0.68
C LYS A 78 -2.07 -12.50 0.77
N ILE A 79 -1.64 -11.27 1.07
CA ILE A 79 -2.53 -10.12 1.14
C ILE A 79 -3.12 -9.83 -0.24
N ILE A 80 -2.29 -9.79 -1.28
CA ILE A 80 -2.77 -9.58 -2.66
C ILE A 80 -3.80 -10.64 -3.05
N GLY A 81 -3.51 -11.92 -2.81
CA GLY A 81 -4.47 -13.00 -3.06
C GLY A 81 -5.80 -12.81 -2.31
N ALA A 82 -5.74 -12.41 -1.04
CA ALA A 82 -6.94 -12.13 -0.23
C ALA A 82 -7.72 -10.91 -0.76
N VAL A 83 -7.03 -9.88 -1.23
CA VAL A 83 -7.65 -8.68 -1.84
C VAL A 83 -8.38 -9.06 -3.12
N TYR A 84 -7.78 -9.87 -4.00
CA TYR A 84 -8.46 -10.36 -5.20
C TYR A 84 -9.67 -11.22 -4.87
N ALA A 85 -9.53 -12.19 -3.95
CA ALA A 85 -10.66 -13.02 -3.52
C ALA A 85 -11.81 -12.19 -2.94
N SER A 86 -11.49 -11.18 -2.11
CA SER A 86 -12.49 -10.26 -1.57
C SER A 86 -13.17 -9.42 -2.66
N TRP A 87 -12.40 -8.95 -3.64
CA TRP A 87 -12.91 -8.14 -4.74
C TRP A 87 -13.85 -8.96 -5.64
N GLU A 88 -13.44 -10.16 -6.02
CA GLU A 88 -14.25 -11.08 -6.84
C GLU A 88 -15.52 -11.56 -6.12
N SER A 89 -15.48 -11.67 -4.79
CA SER A 89 -16.68 -12.02 -4.00
C SER A 89 -17.71 -10.91 -3.91
N SER A 90 -17.32 -9.67 -4.26
CA SER A 90 -18.21 -8.52 -4.24
C SER A 90 -19.01 -8.50 -5.55
N ASN A 91 -20.22 -9.08 -5.55
CA ASN A 91 -21.14 -9.13 -6.70
C ASN A 91 -21.75 -7.77 -7.08
N LEU A 92 -20.93 -6.73 -7.26
CA LEU A 92 -21.34 -5.43 -7.81
C LEU A 92 -20.83 -5.25 -9.24
#